data_AF-A0A3D2VIM8-F1
#
_entry.id   AF-A0A3D2VIM8-F1
#
_cell.length_a   1.000
_cell.length_b   1.000
_cell.length_c   1.000
_cell.angle_alpha   90.00
_cell.angle_beta   90.00
_cell.angle_gamma   90.00
#
_symmetry.space_group_name_H-M   'P 1'
#
loop_
_entity.id
_entity.type
_entity.pdbx_description
1 polymer ?
#
loop_
_entity_poly.entity_id
_entity_poly.type
_entity_poly.pdbx_seq_one_letter_code
_entity_poly.pdbx_strand_id
1 'polypeptide(L)'
;MRFSEGFAQFFDDHPGFIRRILVRGQEDRTHFMNLRFFDTVDSYTECTQRDGYVAYTEVMYEHLRPYDGYPREFVDIVMDTGPGEFVRP
;
A
#
# COMPACT_ATOMS: atom_id res chain seq x y z
N MET A 1 -8.15 14.41 12.85
CA MET A 1 -8.13 13.57 11.63
C MET A 1 -8.09 12.12 12.07
N ARG A 2 -8.88 11.22 11.47
CA ARG A 2 -8.76 9.79 11.83
C ARG A 2 -7.40 9.29 11.34
N PHE A 3 -6.78 8.38 12.08
CA PHE A 3 -5.45 7.86 11.76
C PHE A 3 -5.34 7.34 10.32
N SER A 4 -6.36 6.62 9.85
CA SER A 4 -6.42 6.10 8.48
C SER A 4 -6.46 7.19 7.40
N GLU A 5 -7.08 8.34 7.68
CA GLU A 5 -7.13 9.49 6.78
C GLU A 5 -5.78 10.20 6.74
N GLY A 6 -5.14 10.37 7.91
CA GLY A 6 -3.78 10.95 7.99
C GLY A 6 -2.74 10.09 7.28
N PHE A 7 -2.86 8.76 7.39
CA PHE A 7 -1.95 7.86 6.69
C PHE A 7 -2.21 7.80 5.18
N ALA A 8 -3.45 8.00 4.73
CA ALA A 8 -3.73 8.17 3.30
C ALA A 8 -3.09 9.46 2.79
N GLN A 9 -3.35 10.58 3.47
CA GLN A 9 -2.79 11.88 3.12
C GLN A 9 -1.26 11.89 3.06
N PHE A 10 -0.60 11.19 3.99
CA PHE A 10 0.86 11.06 4.01
C PHE A 10 1.44 10.61 2.65
N PHE A 11 0.79 9.63 2.01
CA PHE A 11 1.17 9.15 0.68
C PHE A 11 0.69 10.10 -0.42
N ASP A 12 -0.56 10.58 -0.33
CA ASP A 12 -1.15 11.49 -1.33
C ASP A 12 -0.32 12.80 -1.48
N ASP A 13 0.39 13.21 -0.44
CA ASP A 13 1.28 14.37 -0.45
C ASP A 13 2.61 14.14 -1.20
N HIS A 14 2.94 12.90 -1.57
CA HIS A 14 4.20 12.60 -2.26
C HIS A 14 4.03 12.66 -3.79
N PRO A 15 4.84 13.43 -4.53
CA PRO A 15 4.64 13.65 -5.97
C PRO A 15 4.77 12.37 -6.81
N GLY A 16 5.60 11.41 -6.37
CA GLY A 16 5.75 10.12 -7.02
C GLY A 16 4.70 9.06 -6.63
N PHE A 17 3.77 9.36 -5.72
CA PHE A 17 2.72 8.43 -5.33
C PHE A 17 1.57 8.46 -6.33
N ILE A 18 1.12 7.29 -6.77
CA ILE A 18 0.04 7.14 -7.76
C ILE A 18 -1.26 6.71 -7.09
N ARG A 19 -1.21 5.62 -6.30
CA ARG A 19 -2.38 5.09 -5.58
C ARG A 19 -1.98 4.03 -4.55
N ARG A 20 -2.91 3.72 -3.65
CA ARG A 20 -2.82 2.59 -2.71
C ARG A 20 -4.05 1.71 -2.81
N ILE A 21 -3.85 0.40 -2.73
CA ILE A 21 -4.91 -0.60 -2.65
C ILE A 21 -4.61 -1.51 -1.47
N LEU A 22 -5.58 -1.66 -0.57
CA LEU A 22 -5.54 -2.68 0.47
C LEU A 22 -6.45 -3.82 0.04
N VAL A 23 -5.87 -5.00 -0.15
CA VAL A 23 -6.62 -6.22 -0.48
C VAL A 23 -6.57 -7.21 0.68
N ARG A 24 -7.62 -8.02 0.81
CA ARG A 24 -7.72 -9.11 1.79
C ARG A 24 -7.92 -10.43 1.07
N GLY A 25 -7.21 -11.47 1.50
CA GLY A 25 -7.38 -12.82 1.00
C GLY A 25 -8.83 -13.31 1.16
N GLN A 26 -9.27 -14.16 0.23
CA GLN A 26 -10.54 -14.88 0.35
C GLN A 26 -10.34 -16.22 1.05
N GLU A 27 -9.25 -16.91 0.76
CA GLU A 27 -8.87 -18.19 1.38
C GLU A 27 -8.36 -17.99 2.81
N ASP A 28 -7.55 -16.94 3.03
CA ASP A 28 -7.13 -16.50 4.36
C ASP A 28 -7.61 -15.07 4.63
N ARG A 29 -8.54 -14.94 5.56
CA ARG A 29 -9.14 -13.66 5.97
C ARG A 29 -8.24 -12.81 6.87
N THR A 30 -7.15 -13.39 7.37
CA THR A 30 -6.12 -12.70 8.16
C THR A 30 -4.97 -12.20 7.30
N HIS A 31 -4.92 -12.60 6.03
CA HIS A 31 -3.92 -12.16 5.08
C HIS A 31 -4.35 -10.87 4.38
N PHE A 32 -3.58 -9.80 4.58
CA PHE A 32 -3.77 -8.50 3.95
C PHE A 32 -2.53 -8.12 3.15
N MET A 33 -2.73 -7.58 1.95
CA MET A 33 -1.65 -7.03 1.12
C MET A 33 -1.89 -5.55 0.87
N ASN A 34 -0.86 -4.74 1.13
CA ASN A 34 -0.88 -3.31 0.90
C ASN A 34 -0.08 -2.99 -0.37
N LEU A 35 -0.80 -2.87 -1.48
CA LEU A 35 -0.24 -2.53 -2.78
C LEU A 35 -0.12 -1.01 -2.87
N ARG A 36 1.10 -0.52 -3.08
CA ARG A 36 1.40 0.91 -3.20
C ARG A 36 2.07 1.14 -4.53
N PHE A 37 1.50 2.03 -5.31
CA PHE A 37 1.94 2.34 -6.65
C PHE A 37 2.70 3.66 -6.62
N PHE A 38 3.95 3.62 -7.05
CA PHE A 38 4.81 4.77 -7.22
C PHE A 38 5.34 4.78 -8.66
N ASP A 39 5.74 5.96 -9.15
CA ASP A 39 6.37 6.10 -10.46
C ASP A 39 7.76 5.44 -10.51
N THR A 40 8.48 5.41 -9.39
CA THR A 40 9.80 4.79 -9.24
C THR A 40 9.98 4.16 -7.85
N VAL A 41 10.96 3.26 -7.72
CA VAL A 41 11.39 2.72 -6.42
C VAL A 41 11.99 3.82 -5.52
N ASP A 42 12.66 4.81 -6.11
CA ASP A 42 13.27 5.91 -5.35
C ASP A 42 12.20 6.79 -4.71
N SER A 43 11.11 7.10 -5.43
CA SER A 43 9.96 7.82 -4.87
C SER A 43 9.34 7.11 -3.67
N TYR A 44 9.24 5.78 -3.70
CA TYR A 44 8.82 5.01 -2.52
C TYR A 44 9.81 5.17 -1.37
N THR A 45 11.10 5.07 -1.67
CA THR A 45 12.17 5.15 -0.67
C THR A 45 12.18 6.52 0.01
N GLU A 46 12.12 7.60 -0.76
CA GLU A 46 12.00 8.98 -0.27
C GLU A 46 10.73 9.17 0.58
N CYS A 47 9.59 8.70 0.07
CA CYS A 47 8.32 8.79 0.78
C CYS A 47 8.39 8.11 2.16
N THR A 48 8.96 6.91 2.24
CA THR A 48 9.04 6.13 3.49
C THR A 48 10.14 6.57 4.46
N GLN A 49 11.04 7.46 4.03
CA GLN A 49 12.03 8.11 4.90
C GLN A 49 11.51 9.39 5.56
N ARG A 50 10.35 9.92 5.15
CA ARG A 50 9.74 11.12 5.75
C ARG A 50 9.29 10.86 7.19
N ASP A 51 9.40 11.90 8.01
CA ASP A 51 8.92 11.90 9.39
C ASP A 51 7.45 11.48 9.47
N GLY A 52 7.14 10.63 10.44
CA GLY A 52 5.80 10.10 10.67
C GLY A 52 5.50 8.76 10.00
N TYR A 53 6.27 8.32 9.00
CA TYR A 53 6.04 7.02 8.35
C TYR A 53 6.04 5.85 9.34
N VAL A 54 7.07 5.79 10.20
CA VAL A 54 7.22 4.71 11.20
C VAL A 54 6.02 4.66 12.13
N ALA A 55 5.63 5.81 12.70
CA ALA A 55 4.47 5.91 13.58
C ALA A 55 3.17 5.45 12.87
N TYR A 56 3.03 5.77 11.58
CA TYR A 56 1.89 5.29 10.81
C TYR A 56 1.89 3.76 10.65
N THR A 57 3.07 3.16 10.45
CA THR A 57 3.20 1.70 10.31
C THR A 57 3.04 0.94 11.61
N GLU A 58 3.48 1.49 12.75
CA GLU A 58 3.39 0.84 14.06
C GLU A 58 1.94 0.58 14.47
N VAL A 59 1.07 1.58 14.35
CA VAL A 59 -0.37 1.43 14.64
C VAL A 59 -1.04 0.45 13.68
N MET A 60 -0.61 0.40 12.41
CA MET A 60 -1.09 -0.65 11.49
C MET A 60 -0.67 -2.04 12.00
N TYR A 61 0.54 -2.19 12.50
CA TYR A 61 1.06 -3.45 13.03
C TYR A 61 0.40 -3.90 14.33
N GLU A 62 -0.13 -2.99 15.16
CA GLU A 62 -0.92 -3.33 16.36
C GLU A 62 -2.14 -4.21 16.03
N HIS A 63 -2.64 -4.13 14.81
CA HIS A 63 -3.82 -4.86 14.35
C HIS A 63 -3.50 -6.09 13.50
N LEU A 64 -2.23 -6.36 13.23
CA LEU A 64 -1.78 -7.49 12.42
C LEU A 64 -1.22 -8.60 13.32
N ARG A 65 -1.34 -9.84 12.85
CA ARG A 65 -0.64 -10.94 13.51
C ARG A 65 0.87 -10.68 13.44
N PRO A 66 1.64 -10.97 14.50
CA PRO A 66 3.09 -10.89 14.42
C PRO A 66 3.57 -11.84 13.32
N TYR A 67 4.26 -11.29 12.33
CA TYR A 67 5.05 -12.08 11.39
C TYR A 67 6.52 -11.98 11.80
N ASP A 68 7.30 -13.05 11.57
CA ASP A 68 8.76 -13.02 11.78
C ASP A 68 9.45 -11.91 10.95
N GLY A 69 8.76 -11.45 9.89
CA GLY A 69 8.97 -10.18 9.21
C GLY A 69 7.78 -9.86 8.32
N TYR A 70 7.58 -8.58 7.98
CA TYR A 70 6.58 -8.20 6.98
C TYR A 70 7.24 -8.28 5.60
N PRO A 71 6.92 -9.29 4.77
CA PRO A 71 7.52 -9.41 3.46
C PRO A 71 7.19 -8.16 2.63
N ARG A 72 8.24 -7.51 2.12
CA ARG A 72 8.15 -6.37 1.21
C ARG A 72 8.91 -6.72 -0.06
N GLU A 73 8.25 -6.52 -1.19
CA GLU A 73 8.83 -6.72 -2.50
C GLU A 73 8.57 -5.49 -3.36
N PHE A 74 9.56 -5.13 -4.20
CA PHE A 74 9.38 -4.16 -5.28
C PHE A 74 9.08 -4.94 -6.55
N VAL A 75 7.98 -4.58 -7.22
CA VAL A 75 7.51 -5.26 -8.42
C VAL A 75 7.23 -4.25 -9.52
N ASP A 76 7.49 -4.64 -10.77
CA ASP A 76 7.18 -3.84 -11.95
C ASP A 76 5.83 -4.26 -12.54
N ILE A 77 5.04 -3.29 -13.00
CA ILE A 77 3.87 -3.57 -13.84
C ILE A 77 4.37 -3.79 -15.26
N VAL A 78 4.55 -5.05 -15.63
CA VAL A 78 4.93 -5.42 -17.01
C VAL A 78 3.75 -5.27 -17.98
N MET A 79 2.53 -5.49 -17.49
CA MET A 79 1.30 -5.39 -18.28
C MET A 79 0.11 -5.08 -17.36
N ASP A 80 -0.64 -4.03 -17.67
CA ASP A 80 -1.94 -3.72 -17.08
C ASP A 80 -2.97 -3.64 -18.20
N THR A 81 -3.85 -4.63 -18.28
CA THR A 81 -4.90 -4.69 -19.32
C THR A 81 -6.11 -3.83 -18.99
N GLY A 82 -6.11 -3.15 -17.84
CA GLY A 82 -7.25 -2.43 -17.30
C GLY A 82 -8.49 -3.32 -17.11
N PRO A 83 -9.62 -2.75 -16.69
CA PRO A 83 -10.90 -3.39 -16.93
C PRO A 83 -11.14 -3.41 -18.44
N GLY A 84 -11.09 -4.59 -19.06
CA GLY A 84 -11.74 -4.79 -20.36
C GLY A 84 -13.22 -4.41 -20.20
N GLU A 85 -13.84 -3.86 -21.25
CA GLU A 85 -15.28 -3.58 -21.26
C GLU A 85 -16.07 -4.89 -21.04
N PHE A 86 -16.24 -5.30 -19.78
CA PHE A 86 -17.11 -6.39 -19.41
C PHE A 86 -18.53 -5.84 -19.43
N VAL A 87 -19.15 -5.92 -20.61
CA VAL A 87 -20.61 -5.93 -20.72
C VAL A 87 -21.09 -7.12 -19.91
N ARG A 88 -21.64 -6.88 -18.71
CA ARG A 88 -22.36 -7.92 -17.98
C ARG A 88 -23.60 -8.28 -18.80
N PRO A 89 -23.92 -9.57 -18.99
CA PRO A 89 -25.23 -9.98 -19.48
C PRO A 89 -26.35 -9.59 -18.51
#